data_AF-A0A0R1W0C5-F1
#
_entry.id   AF-A0A0R1W0C5-F1
#
_cell.length_a   1.000
_cell.length_b   1.000
_cell.length_c   1.000
_cell.angle_alpha   90.00
_cell.angle_beta   90.00
_cell.angle_gamma   90.00
#
_symmetry.space_group_name_H-M   'P 1'
#
loop_
_entity.id
_entity.type
_entity.pdbx_description
1 polymer ?
#
loop_
_entity_poly.entity_id
_entity_poly.type
_entity_poly.pdbx_seq_one_letter_code
_entity_poly.pdbx_strand_id
1 'polypeptide(L)'
;MFKKRIQKVKQNYDQQLLDVIYDVKADWDHARETQKAVYESEVNNELLMQTKLQEQKYMYLYHEAKRRQVHGQLQHNIAVKQ
;
A
#
# COMPACT_ATOMS: atom_id res chain seq x y z
N MET A 1 8.63 -29.64 -15.44
CA MET A 1 8.64 -29.29 -14.00
C MET A 1 9.17 -27.89 -13.70
N PHE A 2 10.24 -27.41 -14.36
CA PHE A 2 10.83 -26.08 -14.10
C PHE A 2 9.92 -24.87 -14.36
N LYS A 3 9.17 -24.85 -15.48
CA LYS A 3 8.25 -23.74 -15.81
C LYS A 3 7.19 -23.50 -14.71
N LYS A 4 6.67 -24.57 -14.10
CA LYS A 4 5.71 -24.49 -12.98
C LYS A 4 6.32 -23.87 -11.73
N ARG A 5 7.59 -24.17 -11.42
CA ARG A 5 8.31 -23.57 -10.29
C ARG A 5 8.52 -22.07 -10.49
N ILE A 6 8.94 -21.66 -11.70
CA ILE A 6 9.12 -20.24 -12.05
C ILE A 6 7.80 -19.49 -11.91
N GLN A 7 6.70 -20.06 -12.40
CA GLN A 7 5.37 -19.46 -12.28
C GLN A 7 4.96 -19.28 -10.81
N LYS A 8 5.20 -20.30 -9.96
CA LYS A 8 4.92 -20.22 -8.53
C LYS A 8 5.73 -19.12 -7.82
N VAL A 9 7.02 -18.99 -8.17
CA VAL A 9 7.87 -17.92 -7.60
C VAL A 9 7.36 -16.54 -7.98
N LYS A 10 6.95 -16.34 -9.25
CA LYS A 10 6.34 -15.08 -9.70
C LYS A 10 5.06 -14.76 -8.92
N GLN A 11 4.16 -15.73 -8.80
CA GLN A 11 2.91 -15.57 -8.05
C GLN A 11 3.15 -15.22 -6.58
N ASN A 12 4.10 -15.90 -5.93
CA ASN A 12 4.46 -15.61 -4.55
C ASN A 12 5.01 -14.19 -4.38
N TYR A 13 5.88 -13.76 -5.29
CA TYR A 13 6.40 -12.39 -5.29
C TYR A 13 5.28 -11.37 -5.47
N ASP A 14 4.40 -11.60 -6.44
CA ASP A 14 3.32 -10.67 -6.77
C ASP A 14 2.32 -10.56 -5.59
N GLN A 15 2.08 -11.65 -4.87
CA GLN A 15 1.30 -11.63 -3.63
C GLN A 15 2.00 -10.82 -2.53
N GLN A 16 3.29 -11.07 -2.29
CA GLN A 16 4.05 -10.31 -1.29
C GLN A 16 4.09 -8.82 -1.63
N LEU A 17 4.21 -8.46 -2.91
CA LEU A 17 4.15 -7.08 -3.36
C LEU A 17 2.80 -6.44 -3.04
N LEU A 18 1.69 -7.15 -3.27
CA LEU A 18 0.36 -6.67 -2.90
C LEU A 18 0.20 -6.49 -1.40
N ASP A 19 0.64 -7.47 -0.60
CA ASP A 19 0.56 -7.41 0.86
C ASP A 19 1.28 -6.15 1.38
N VAL A 20 2.51 -5.91 0.91
CA VAL A 20 3.29 -4.71 1.28
C VAL A 20 2.64 -3.41 0.78
N ILE A 21 2.02 -3.41 -0.40
CA ILE A 21 1.26 -2.23 -0.89
C ILE A 21 0.10 -1.91 0.05
N TYR A 22 -0.64 -2.93 0.53
CA TYR A 22 -1.75 -2.73 1.45
C TYR A 22 -1.28 -2.18 2.80
N ASP A 23 -0.20 -2.73 3.36
CA ASP A 23 0.38 -2.26 4.62
C ASP A 23 0.85 -0.80 4.50
N VAL A 24 1.64 -0.50 3.47
CA VAL A 24 2.17 0.86 3.23
C VAL A 24 1.05 1.87 2.96
N LYS A 25 -0.05 1.44 2.32
CA LYS A 25 -1.24 2.27 2.12
C LYS A 25 -1.95 2.57 3.45
N ALA A 26 -2.11 1.57 4.31
CA ALA A 26 -2.71 1.75 5.63
C ALA A 26 -1.88 2.73 6.48
N ASP A 27 -0.55 2.57 6.48
CA ASP A 27 0.37 3.51 7.13
C ASP A 27 0.22 4.94 6.58
N TRP A 28 0.08 5.09 5.25
CA TRP A 28 -0.09 6.41 4.63
C TRP A 28 -1.41 7.06 5.06
N ASP A 29 -2.50 6.28 5.07
CA ASP A 29 -3.79 6.76 5.53
C ASP A 29 -3.72 7.22 6.99
N HIS A 30 -3.10 6.41 7.86
CA HIS A 30 -2.90 6.73 9.27
C HIS A 30 -2.05 8.00 9.47
N ALA A 31 -0.94 8.15 8.74
CA ALA A 31 -0.10 9.35 8.80
C ALA A 31 -0.87 10.60 8.36
N ARG A 32 -1.69 10.49 7.31
CA ARG A 32 -2.54 11.58 6.82
C ARG A 32 -3.62 11.97 7.83
N GLU A 33 -4.25 11.00 8.49
CA GLU A 33 -5.23 11.24 9.54
C GLU A 33 -4.59 11.92 10.76
N THR A 34 -3.43 11.45 11.19
CA THR A 34 -2.64 12.05 12.28
C THR A 34 -2.25 13.48 11.95
N GLN A 35 -1.71 13.72 10.74
CA GLN A 35 -1.36 15.06 10.29
C GLN A 35 -2.57 15.99 10.30
N LYS A 36 -3.73 15.52 9.85
CA LYS A 36 -4.97 16.32 9.83
C LYS A 36 -5.43 16.70 11.23
N ALA A 37 -5.39 15.76 12.18
CA ALA A 37 -5.78 16.01 13.57
C ALA A 37 -4.85 17.03 14.27
N VAL A 38 -3.56 17.02 13.95
CA VAL A 38 -2.57 17.94 14.55
C VAL A 38 -2.53 19.31 13.86
N TYR A 39 -3.01 19.41 12.61
CA TYR A 39 -3.09 20.70 11.91
C TYR A 39 -4.04 21.70 12.58
N GLU A 40 -4.98 21.21 13.41
CA GLU A 40 -5.85 22.05 14.25
C GLU A 40 -5.08 22.75 15.40
N SER A 41 -3.82 22.38 15.67
CA SER A 41 -3.03 22.89 16.81
C SER A 41 -1.76 23.68 16.45
N GLU A 42 -1.62 24.16 15.20
CA GLU A 42 -0.54 25.03 14.70
C GLU A 42 0.90 24.43 14.71
N VAL A 43 1.48 24.32 13.50
CA VAL A 43 2.89 24.04 13.18
C VAL A 43 3.41 22.62 13.48
N ASN A 44 3.30 21.70 12.50
CA ASN A 44 4.10 20.46 12.55
C ASN A 44 4.64 20.02 11.17
N ASN A 45 5.81 20.56 10.81
CA ASN A 45 6.53 20.23 9.58
C ASN A 45 7.00 18.76 9.56
N GLU A 46 7.28 18.17 10.71
CA GLU A 46 7.71 16.77 10.81
C GLU A 46 6.60 15.81 10.36
N LEU A 47 5.36 16.00 10.82
CA LEU A 47 4.22 15.19 10.40
C LEU A 47 3.94 15.32 8.90
N LEU A 48 4.08 16.52 8.33
CA LEU A 48 3.99 16.71 6.88
C LEU A 48 5.06 15.90 6.13
N MET A 49 6.30 15.92 6.61
CA MET A 49 7.39 15.14 6.00
C MET A 49 7.18 13.64 6.15
N GLN A 50 6.68 13.16 7.30
CA GLN A 50 6.35 11.75 7.51
C GLN A 50 5.24 11.28 6.57
N THR A 51 4.15 12.05 6.44
CA THR A 51 3.07 11.75 5.47
C THR A 51 3.60 11.71 4.05
N LYS A 52 4.44 12.68 3.66
CA LYS A 52 5.06 12.71 2.33
C LYS A 52 5.97 11.52 2.07
N LEU A 53 6.76 11.10 3.06
CA LEU A 53 7.61 9.92 2.95
C LEU A 53 6.77 8.66 2.71
N GLN A 54 5.69 8.49 3.47
CA GLN A 54 4.82 7.31 3.34
C GLN A 54 4.05 7.31 2.01
N GLU A 55 3.62 8.48 1.54
CA GLU A 55 3.07 8.66 0.19
C GLU A 55 4.07 8.20 -0.89
N GLN A 56 5.34 8.61 -0.81
CA GLN A 56 6.35 8.21 -1.79
C GLN A 56 6.63 6.70 -1.77
N LYS A 57 6.66 6.06 -0.60
CA LYS A 57 6.77 4.59 -0.50
C LYS A 57 5.59 3.90 -1.18
N TYR A 58 4.37 4.35 -0.93
CA TYR A 58 3.16 3.81 -1.56
C TYR A 58 3.23 3.95 -3.09
N MET A 59 3.56 5.15 -3.58
CA MET A 59 3.63 5.42 -5.01
C MET A 59 4.70 4.59 -5.71
N TYR A 60 5.87 4.41 -5.09
CA TYR A 60 6.92 3.54 -5.63
C TYR A 60 6.41 2.10 -5.82
N LEU A 61 5.81 1.52 -4.78
CA LEU A 61 5.30 0.14 -4.84
C LEU A 61 4.12 0.00 -5.82
N TYR A 62 3.23 1.00 -5.89
CA TYR A 62 2.13 1.03 -6.85
C TYR A 62 2.62 1.03 -8.30
N HIS A 63 3.66 1.81 -8.61
CA HIS A 63 4.28 1.79 -9.94
C HIS A 63 4.91 0.43 -10.27
N GLU A 64 5.55 -0.21 -9.28
CA GLU A 64 6.11 -1.55 -9.42
C GLU A 64 5.02 -2.61 -9.71
N ALA A 65 3.89 -2.56 -8.99
CA ALA A 65 2.74 -3.42 -9.24
C ALA A 65 2.17 -3.20 -10.65
N LYS A 66 2.03 -1.94 -11.07
CA LYS A 66 1.56 -1.59 -12.42
C LYS A 66 2.50 -2.15 -13.51
N ARG A 67 3.82 -2.01 -13.33
CA ARG A 67 4.84 -2.53 -14.27
C ARG A 67 4.75 -4.05 -14.41
N ARG A 68 4.43 -4.74 -13.31
CA ARG A 68 4.28 -6.20 -13.27
C ARG A 68 2.89 -6.70 -13.65
N GLN A 69 1.95 -5.78 -13.92
CA GLN A 69 0.54 -6.12 -14.20
C GLN A 69 -0.10 -6.95 -13.07
N VAL A 70 0.32 -6.69 -11.83
CA VAL A 70 -0.28 -7.32 -10.66
C VAL A 70 -1.57 -6.60 -10.34
N HIS A 71 -2.67 -7.33 -10.36
CA HIS A 71 -3.98 -6.80 -10.03
C HIS A 71 -4.28 -7.18 -8.58
N GLY A 72 -4.43 -6.18 -7.72
CA GLY A 72 -4.96 -6.42 -6.38
C GLY A 72 -6.36 -7.01 -6.48
N GLN A 73 -6.72 -7.85 -5.52
CA GLN A 73 -8.12 -8.22 -5.36
C GLN A 73 -8.85 -6.95 -4.88
N LEU A 74 -9.75 -6.39 -5.70
CA LEU A 74 -10.80 -5.53 -5.16
C LEU A 74 -11.49 -6.38 -4.09
N GLN A 75 -11.42 -5.96 -2.83
CA GLN A 75 -12.00 -6.70 -1.72
C GLN A 75 -13.43 -7.11 -2.08
N HIS A 76 -13.66 -8.38 -2.43
CA HIS A 76 -14.98 -8.90 -2.77
C HIS A 76 -15.79 -9.26 -1.52
N ASN A 77 -15.42 -8.70 -0.36
CA ASN A 77 -16.01 -8.99 0.93
C ASN A 77 -16.43 -7.69 1.63
N ILE A 78 -17.30 -6.93 1.01
CA ILE A 78 -18.36 -6.24 1.77
C ILE A 78 -19.62 -7.10 1.57
N ALA A 79 -19.58 -8.32 2.09
CA ALA A 79 -20.81 -9.04 2.39
C ALA A 79 -21.40 -8.33 3.62
N VAL A 80 -22.29 -7.39 3.34
CA VAL A 80 -23.26 -6.82 4.26
C VAL A 80 -23.77 -7.94 5.16
N LYS A 81 -23.42 -7.91 6.45
CA LYS A 81 -24.23 -8.58 7.45
C LYS A 81 -25.29 -7.58 7.89
N GLN A 82 -26.52 -7.95 7.55
CA GLN A 82 -27.79 -7.37 7.99
C GLN A 82 -27.93 -7.47 9.51
#